data_AF-A0A009ZK22-F1
#
_entry.id   AF-A0A009ZK22-F1
#
_cell.length_a   1.000
_cell.length_b   1.000
_cell.length_c   1.000
_cell.angle_alpha   90.00
_cell.angle_beta   90.00
_cell.angle_gamma   90.00
#
_symmetry.space_group_name_H-M   'P 1'
#
loop_
_entity.id
_entity.type
_entity.pdbx_description
1 polymer ?
#
loop_
_entity_poly.entity_id
_entity_poly.type
_entity_poly.pdbx_seq_one_letter_code
_entity_poly.pdbx_strand_id
1 'polypeptide(L)' 'MELELDHIVNIAQGGNDDESNLQSLCVPCHKTKTLKESRQ' A
#
# COMPACT_ATOMS: atom_id res chain seq x y z
N MET A 1 15.95 -8.03 -5.33
CA MET A 1 14.52 -8.04 -4.95
C MET A 1 14.20 -6.60 -4.60
N GLU A 2 13.34 -5.96 -5.40
CA GLU A 2 12.97 -4.55 -5.21
C GLU A 2 11.75 -4.46 -4.29
N LEU A 3 11.75 -3.46 -3.40
CA LEU A 3 10.66 -3.16 -2.47
C LEU A 3 10.12 -1.78 -2.79
N GLU A 4 8.81 -1.61 -2.64
CA GLU A 4 8.07 -0.36 -2.79
C GLU A 4 7.48 0.03 -1.44
N LEU A 5 7.50 1.34 -1.15
CA LEU A 5 6.86 1.89 0.03
C LEU A 5 5.39 2.14 -0.28
N ASP A 6 4.52 1.74 0.62
CA ASP A 6 3.07 1.79 0.39
C ASP A 6 2.32 2.07 1.69
N HIS A 7 1.12 2.64 1.57
CA HIS A 7 0.27 2.90 2.74
C HIS A 7 -0.46 1.63 3.19
N ILE A 8 -0.52 1.34 4.49
CA ILE A 8 -1.25 0.21 5.08
C ILE A 8 -2.75 0.35 4.81
N VAL A 9 -3.30 1.52 5.15
CA VAL A 9 -4.60 1.99 4.67
C VAL A 9 -4.32 2.98 3.56
N ASN A 10 -4.89 2.80 2.36
CA ASN A 10 -4.67 3.76 1.28
C ASN A 10 -5.34 5.11 1.55
N ILE A 11 -4.86 6.15 0.88
CA ILE A 11 -5.39 7.52 1.04
C ILE A 11 -6.89 7.58 0.70
N ALA A 12 -7.35 6.82 -0.31
CA ALA A 12 -8.75 6.78 -0.71
C ALA A 12 -9.69 6.25 0.39
N GLN A 13 -9.18 5.43 1.32
CA GLN A 13 -9.91 4.91 2.48
C GLN A 13 -9.53 5.62 3.79
N GLY A 14 -8.89 6.79 3.72
CA GLY A 14 -8.56 7.61 4.89
C GLY A 14 -7.17 7.35 5.49
N GLY A 15 -6.30 6.65 4.76
CA GLY A 15 -4.88 6.54 5.09
C GLY A 15 -4.14 7.88 5.05
N ASN A 16 -3.00 7.93 5.73
CA ASN A 16 -2.12 9.10 5.80
C ASN A 16 -0.65 8.71 5.62
N ASP A 17 0.23 9.70 5.55
CA ASP A 17 1.68 9.50 5.39
C ASP A 17 2.42 9.31 6.72
N ASP A 18 1.71 8.99 7.81
CA ASP A 18 2.34 8.69 9.09
C ASP A 18 3.17 7.40 8.96
N GLU A 19 4.37 7.35 9.55
CA GLU A 19 5.24 6.17 9.45
C GLU A 19 4.55 4.90 9.96
N SER A 20 3.60 5.02 10.89
CA SER A 20 2.79 3.90 11.37
C SER A 20 1.81 3.34 10.34
N ASN A 21 1.48 4.11 9.30
CA ASN A 21 0.65 3.71 8.17
C ASN A 21 1.49 3.38 6.93
N LEU A 22 2.82 3.27 7.02
CA LEU A 22 3.68 2.90 5.90
C LEU A 22 4.20 1.47 6.05
N GLN A 23 4.31 0.76 4.92
CA GLN A 23 4.86 -0.59 4.85
C GLN A 23 5.72 -0.76 3.59
N SER A 24 6.78 -1.58 3.71
CA SER A 24 7.60 -1.99 2.56
C SER A 24 7.06 -3.28 1.98
N LEU A 25 6.65 -3.26 0.72
CA LEU A 25 6.10 -4.41 0.02
C LEU A 25 6.97 -4.81 -1.16
N CYS A 26 7.03 -6.11 -1.44
CA CYS A 26 7.59 -6.59 -2.69
C CYS A 26 6.73 -6.11 -3.87
N VAL A 27 7.31 -5.85 -5.04
CA VAL A 27 6.55 -5.41 -6.24
C VAL A 27 5.29 -6.27 -6.53
N PRO A 28 5.33 -7.61 -6.52
CA PRO A 28 4.10 -8.39 -6.74
C PRO A 28 3.09 -8.29 -5.58
N CYS A 29 3.57 -8.10 -4.34
CA CYS A 29 2.74 -7.87 -3.17
C CYS A 29 1.99 -6.53 -3.31
N HIS A 30 2.72 -5.48 -3.70
CA HIS A 30 2.20 -4.13 -3.93
C HIS A 30 1.11 -4.11 -5.00
N LYS A 31 1.39 -4.72 -6.17
CA LYS A 31 0.40 -4.86 -7.25
C LYS A 31 -0.89 -5.57 -6.80
N THR A 32 -0.75 -6.60 -5.98
CA THR A 32 -1.91 -7.36 -5.45
C THR A 32 -2.76 -6.48 -4.53
N LYS A 33 -2.13 -5.69 -3.66
CA LYS A 33 -2.82 -4.75 -2.78
C LYS A 33 -3.55 -3.67 -3.59
N THR A 34 -2.86 -3.01 -4.52
CA THR A 34 -3.45 -1.98 -5.39
C THR A 34 -4.68 -2.49 -6.14
N LEU A 35 -4.64 -3.72 -6.68
CA LEU A 35 -5.79 -4.33 -7.36
C LEU A 35 -6.97 -4.58 -6.42
N LYS A 36 -6.70 -5.01 -5.17
CA LYS A 36 -7.74 -5.24 -4.16
C LYS A 36 -8.36 -3.93 -3.71
N GLU A 37 -7.57 -2.88 -3.55
CA GLU A 37 -8.03 -1.55 -3.15
C GLU A 37 -8.85 -0.86 -4.23
N SER A 38 -8.48 -1.01 -5.51
CA SER A 38 -9.22 -0.44 -6.64
C SER A 38 -10.64 -1.01 -6.82
N ARG A 39 -10.99 -2.10 -6.14
CA ARG A 39 -12.30 -2.77 -6.22
C ARG A 39 -13.25 -2.40 -5.08
N GLN A 40 -12.82 -1.55 -4.15
CA GLN A 40 -13.57 -1.11 -2.98
C GLN A 40 -14.09 0.30 -3.21
#